data_AF-A0A8U0IFX9-F1
#
_entry.id   AF-A0A8U0IFX9-F1
#
_cell.length_a   1.000
_cell.length_b   1.000
_cell.length_c   1.000
_cell.angle_alpha   90.00
_cell.angle_beta   90.00
_cell.angle_gamma   90.00
#
_symmetry.space_group_name_H-M   'P 1'
#
loop_
_entity.id
_entity.type
_entity.pdbx_description
1 polymer ?
#
loop_
_entity_poly.entity_id
_entity_poly.type
_entity_poly.pdbx_seq_one_letter_code
_entity_poly.pdbx_strand_id
1 'polypeptide(L)'
;MVSRLVLGCGTVGQTLVEAIADGEHSMLVVDDAESRIDALREEGVSATLGDPTDRETVRAGVEGAEVVVVADRDPAANREAAELAAELFPEAYIIGYLGEDCDSDQRETIAALADHVIDPTAALVEQVLAVATGDHAIRTVNLRRAIRRIDGTLAVFMHDNPDPDAIASAVALCRVAEEIGVEAVPCYFGDISHQENRAFVNLLELDLRNFAAGEAVDFEEFGGIALVDHSRPGVNDQLPEDTEVDIVIDHHPPKEPPEADFVDLRSDVGATSTLLAEHIQRLGIDLSEEVATGLLYGIRVDTKDFSREVSTADFEAASHLLPHADVGTLERVESPSVSPDTFETIARAIRNRRVEGTVLASCVGSLSDRDALAQAADHLLDMESITTTLVYGFRDGTVYVSARARGTDVDLGETLRSAFDQIGSAGGHADMAGAQIPLGLLGAVEDEEEASLTTVVSDVITSRFFETIRSTPGSDGEYAHGGDASFEATVVDPED
;
A
#
# COMPACT_ATOMS: atom_id res chain seq x y z
N MET A 1 40.35 11.10 -6.41
CA MET A 1 39.36 12.15 -6.68
C MET A 1 38.77 11.71 -7.99
N VAL A 2 37.59 11.10 -7.96
CA VAL A 2 37.11 10.21 -9.03
C VAL A 2 37.17 10.93 -10.39
N SER A 3 38.09 10.49 -11.24
CA SER A 3 38.45 11.08 -12.52
C SER A 3 37.82 10.27 -13.65
N ARG A 4 36.67 10.73 -14.14
CA ARG A 4 35.98 10.10 -15.28
C ARG A 4 36.61 10.59 -16.57
N LEU A 5 36.91 9.65 -17.48
CA LEU A 5 37.39 9.95 -18.82
C LEU A 5 36.37 9.47 -19.84
N VAL A 6 35.93 10.35 -20.73
CA VAL A 6 35.05 10.01 -21.85
C VAL A 6 35.87 10.05 -23.13
N LEU A 7 35.92 8.92 -23.85
CA LEU A 7 36.61 8.74 -25.12
C LEU A 7 35.58 8.64 -26.25
N GLY A 8 35.51 9.66 -27.08
CA GLY A 8 34.47 9.81 -28.09
C GLY A 8 33.17 10.30 -27.45
N CYS A 9 32.63 11.40 -27.99
CA CYS A 9 31.44 12.06 -27.49
C CYS A 9 30.42 12.16 -28.63
N GLY A 10 29.89 11.01 -29.04
CA GLY A 10 28.77 10.95 -29.97
C GLY A 10 27.52 11.64 -29.42
N THR A 11 26.36 11.51 -30.07
CA THR A 11 25.11 12.14 -29.58
C THR A 11 24.77 11.66 -28.17
N VAL A 12 24.93 10.35 -27.95
CA VAL A 12 24.69 9.70 -26.65
C VAL A 12 25.75 10.12 -25.64
N GLY A 13 27.03 10.19 -26.06
CA GLY A 13 28.12 10.69 -25.22
C GLY A 13 27.87 12.12 -24.74
N GLN A 14 27.36 13.01 -25.61
CA GLN A 14 27.07 14.39 -25.25
C GLN A 14 25.96 14.49 -24.19
N THR A 15 24.82 13.83 -24.41
CA THR A 15 23.72 13.81 -23.43
C THR A 15 24.15 13.17 -22.09
N LEU A 16 25.00 12.15 -22.15
CA LEU A 16 25.56 11.50 -20.95
C LEU A 16 26.48 12.46 -20.18
N VAL A 17 27.34 13.19 -20.89
CA VAL A 17 28.23 14.19 -20.32
C VAL A 17 27.43 15.32 -19.65
N GLU A 18 26.40 15.85 -20.32
CA GLU A 18 25.50 16.87 -19.77
C GLU A 18 24.80 16.39 -18.48
N ALA A 19 24.30 15.15 -18.46
CA ALA A 19 23.61 14.59 -17.29
C ALA A 19 24.53 14.31 -16.08
N ILE A 20 25.83 14.11 -16.30
CA ILE A 20 26.81 13.76 -15.25
C ILE A 20 27.63 14.98 -14.81
N ALA A 21 27.70 16.04 -15.61
CA ALA A 21 28.51 17.23 -15.37
C ALA A 21 28.15 17.98 -14.07
N ASP A 22 26.93 17.82 -13.55
CA ASP A 22 26.45 18.47 -12.31
C ASP A 22 26.96 17.81 -11.00
N GLY A 23 27.83 16.79 -11.07
CA GLY A 23 28.34 16.06 -9.90
C GLY A 23 29.63 16.60 -9.27
N GLU A 24 29.94 16.19 -8.03
CA GLU A 24 31.17 16.54 -7.28
C GLU A 24 32.49 15.93 -7.87
N HIS A 25 32.44 15.32 -9.06
CA HIS A 25 33.52 14.52 -9.61
C HIS A 25 34.11 15.15 -10.87
N SER A 26 35.44 15.11 -11.03
CA SER A 26 36.10 15.68 -12.21
C SER A 26 35.93 14.77 -13.43
N MET A 27 35.44 15.32 -14.53
CA MET A 27 35.29 14.66 -15.82
C MET A 27 36.22 15.31 -16.86
N LEU A 28 36.82 14.50 -17.74
CA LEU A 28 37.43 14.97 -18.97
C LEU A 28 36.81 14.26 -20.17
N VAL A 29 36.48 15.02 -21.21
CA VAL A 29 36.09 14.49 -22.52
C VAL A 29 37.24 14.64 -23.52
N VAL A 30 37.57 13.57 -24.26
CA VAL A 30 38.47 13.61 -25.41
C VAL A 30 37.66 13.27 -26.65
N ASP A 31 37.66 14.18 -27.63
CA ASP A 31 36.86 14.07 -28.85
C ASP A 31 37.55 14.82 -30.00
N ASP A 32 37.40 14.32 -31.24
CA ASP A 32 38.08 14.83 -32.43
C ASP A 32 37.29 15.95 -33.16
N ALA A 33 36.04 16.21 -32.77
CA ALA A 33 35.20 17.24 -33.37
C ALA A 33 35.28 18.55 -32.59
N GLU A 34 35.92 19.55 -33.21
CA GLU A 34 36.07 20.90 -32.67
C GLU A 34 34.74 21.52 -32.22
N SER A 35 33.68 21.36 -33.02
CA SER A 35 32.36 21.91 -32.69
C SER A 35 31.74 21.30 -31.42
N ARG A 36 32.02 20.03 -31.10
CA ARG A 36 31.52 19.38 -29.89
C ARG A 36 32.32 19.83 -28.67
N ILE A 37 33.65 19.90 -28.81
CA ILE A 37 34.54 20.40 -27.77
C ILE A 37 34.19 21.84 -27.38
N ASP A 38 33.90 22.70 -28.35
CA ASP A 38 33.51 24.08 -28.09
C ASP A 38 32.19 24.15 -27.33
N ALA A 39 31.16 23.38 -27.74
CA ALA A 39 29.87 23.31 -27.04
C ALA A 39 30.03 22.84 -25.58
N LEU A 40 30.78 21.77 -25.35
CA LEU A 40 31.04 21.24 -24.01
C LEU A 40 31.75 22.27 -23.10
N ARG A 41 32.72 23.02 -23.65
CA ARG A 41 33.43 24.06 -22.91
C ARG A 41 32.55 25.26 -22.59
N GLU A 42 31.64 25.64 -23.48
CA GLU A 42 30.64 26.69 -23.22
C GLU A 42 29.73 26.32 -22.04
N GLU A 43 29.46 25.03 -21.86
CA GLU A 43 28.68 24.47 -20.75
C GLU A 43 29.51 24.20 -19.48
N GLY A 44 30.81 24.53 -19.51
CA GLY A 44 31.70 24.40 -18.35
C GLY A 44 32.32 23.01 -18.17
N VAL A 45 32.17 22.11 -19.15
CA VAL A 45 32.77 20.77 -19.13
C VAL A 45 34.24 20.84 -19.57
N SER A 46 35.11 20.15 -18.84
CA SER A 46 36.51 20.01 -19.25
C SER A 46 36.61 19.08 -20.45
N ALA A 47 37.04 19.60 -21.59
CA ALA A 47 37.13 18.86 -22.84
C ALA A 47 38.43 19.19 -23.61
N THR A 48 39.02 18.18 -24.23
CA THR A 48 40.26 18.24 -25.01
C THR A 48 39.99 17.79 -26.43
N LEU A 49 40.34 18.64 -27.39
CA LEU A 49 40.31 18.32 -28.82
C LEU A 49 41.45 17.35 -29.16
N GLY A 50 41.12 16.17 -29.67
CA GLY A 50 42.08 15.19 -30.15
C GLY A 50 41.44 13.82 -30.40
N ASP A 51 42.16 12.94 -31.08
CA ASP A 51 41.67 11.61 -31.45
C ASP A 51 41.52 10.71 -30.20
N PRO A 52 40.31 10.20 -29.89
CA PRO A 52 40.07 9.32 -28.75
C PRO A 52 40.79 7.97 -28.83
N THR A 53 41.27 7.58 -30.01
CA THR A 53 42.05 6.34 -30.23
C THR A 53 43.56 6.59 -30.21
N ASP A 54 44.00 7.85 -30.08
CA ASP A 54 45.41 8.22 -30.01
C ASP A 54 45.96 8.20 -28.57
N ARG A 55 47.00 7.39 -28.37
CA ARG A 55 47.63 7.18 -27.06
C ARG A 55 48.20 8.46 -26.45
N GLU A 56 48.84 9.32 -27.25
CA GLU A 56 49.46 10.54 -26.74
C GLU A 56 48.40 11.53 -26.28
N THR A 57 47.34 11.69 -27.07
CA THR A 57 46.18 12.53 -26.75
C THR A 57 45.52 12.09 -25.44
N VAL A 58 45.19 10.79 -25.32
CA VAL A 58 44.50 10.26 -24.14
C VAL A 58 45.36 10.39 -22.86
N ARG A 59 46.67 10.13 -22.95
CA ARG A 59 47.59 10.31 -21.81
C ARG A 59 47.85 11.76 -21.43
N ALA A 60 47.84 12.67 -22.40
CA ALA A 60 48.00 14.10 -22.13
C ALA A 60 46.78 14.68 -21.42
N GLY A 61 45.61 14.07 -21.62
CA GLY A 61 44.36 14.48 -20.99
C GLY A 61 44.27 14.14 -19.50
N VAL A 62 44.71 12.95 -19.07
CA VAL A 62 44.45 12.44 -17.71
C VAL A 62 45.64 11.70 -17.12
N GLU A 63 46.06 12.05 -15.88
CA GLU A 63 47.13 11.34 -15.16
C GLU A 63 46.72 9.94 -14.67
N GLY A 64 45.42 9.72 -14.44
CA GLY A 64 44.79 8.42 -14.16
C GLY A 64 43.27 8.53 -14.17
N ALA A 65 42.58 7.54 -14.75
CA ALA A 65 41.12 7.46 -14.79
C ALA A 65 40.63 6.33 -13.87
N GLU A 66 39.61 6.60 -13.07
CA GLU A 66 38.94 5.57 -12.26
C GLU A 66 37.77 4.92 -13.02
N VAL A 67 37.14 5.68 -13.93
CA VAL A 67 36.09 5.21 -14.84
C VAL A 67 36.40 5.74 -16.24
N VAL A 68 36.34 4.86 -17.25
CA VAL A 68 36.48 5.24 -18.66
C VAL A 68 35.18 4.89 -19.39
N VAL A 69 34.60 5.87 -20.06
CA VAL A 69 33.42 5.70 -20.90
C VAL A 69 33.85 5.84 -22.35
N VAL A 70 33.65 4.79 -23.14
CA VAL A 70 33.90 4.81 -24.59
C VAL A 70 32.56 5.00 -25.28
N ALA A 71 32.34 6.14 -25.94
CA ALA A 71 31.00 6.57 -26.40
C ALA A 71 31.01 7.34 -27.73
N ASP A 72 31.85 6.93 -28.67
CA ASP A 72 31.77 7.40 -30.06
C ASP A 72 30.53 6.83 -30.78
N ARG A 73 30.11 7.47 -31.87
CA ARG A 73 29.07 6.91 -32.76
C ARG A 73 29.61 5.73 -33.57
N ASP A 74 30.90 5.74 -33.91
CA ASP A 74 31.54 4.72 -34.74
C ASP A 74 31.97 3.50 -33.89
N PRO A 75 31.39 2.30 -34.12
CA PRO A 75 31.81 1.07 -33.43
C PRO A 75 33.29 0.73 -33.60
N ALA A 76 33.90 1.09 -34.74
CA ALA A 76 35.33 0.84 -34.97
C ALA A 76 36.20 1.72 -34.06
N ALA A 77 35.85 3.00 -33.94
CA ALA A 77 36.51 3.92 -33.01
C ALA A 77 36.31 3.46 -31.55
N ASN A 78 35.11 2.99 -31.20
CA ASN A 78 34.84 2.44 -29.86
C ASN A 78 35.67 1.20 -29.55
N ARG A 79 35.84 0.30 -30.52
CA ARG A 79 36.71 -0.87 -30.37
C ARG A 79 38.15 -0.46 -30.08
N GLU A 80 38.70 0.46 -30.86
CA GLU A 80 40.08 0.95 -30.69
C GLU A 80 40.27 1.73 -29.38
N ALA A 81 39.31 2.60 -29.03
CA ALA A 81 39.33 3.35 -27.78
C ALA A 81 39.20 2.43 -26.55
N ALA A 82 38.42 1.34 -26.62
CA ALA A 82 38.33 0.34 -25.56
C ALA A 82 39.63 -0.45 -25.38
N GLU A 83 40.29 -0.86 -26.48
CA GLU A 83 41.61 -1.48 -26.44
C GLU A 83 42.64 -0.55 -25.79
N LEU A 84 42.64 0.73 -26.19
CA LEU A 84 43.52 1.74 -25.63
C LEU A 84 43.24 2.00 -24.14
N ALA A 85 41.97 2.10 -23.76
CA ALA A 85 41.55 2.32 -22.38
C ALA A 85 42.00 1.18 -21.47
N ALA A 86 41.78 -0.07 -21.88
CA ALA A 86 42.21 -1.25 -21.14
C ALA A 86 43.74 -1.34 -20.98
N GLU A 87 44.50 -0.86 -21.98
CA GLU A 87 45.96 -0.82 -21.89
C GLU A 87 46.48 0.32 -21.00
N LEU A 88 45.89 1.51 -21.12
CA LEU A 88 46.34 2.71 -20.42
C LEU A 88 45.89 2.78 -18.96
N PHE A 89 44.69 2.26 -18.69
CA PHE A 89 44.03 2.34 -17.40
C PHE A 89 43.51 0.96 -16.97
N PRO A 90 44.41 -0.01 -16.71
CA PRO A 90 44.03 -1.40 -16.41
C PRO A 90 43.22 -1.59 -15.11
N GLU A 91 43.22 -0.58 -14.24
CA GLU A 91 42.45 -0.58 -12.98
C GLU A 91 41.17 0.27 -13.07
N ALA A 92 40.87 0.87 -14.24
CA ALA A 92 39.67 1.66 -14.43
C ALA A 92 38.46 0.76 -14.70
N TYR A 93 37.29 1.19 -14.25
CA TYR A 93 36.02 0.58 -14.64
C TYR A 93 35.63 1.08 -16.04
N ILE A 94 35.60 0.19 -17.03
CA ILE A 94 35.38 0.54 -18.45
C ILE A 94 33.92 0.28 -18.84
N ILE A 95 33.27 1.32 -19.35
CA ILE A 95 31.93 1.25 -19.93
C ILE A 95 32.06 1.41 -21.45
N GLY A 96 31.70 0.37 -22.20
CA GLY A 96 31.78 0.34 -23.66
C GLY A 96 30.42 0.53 -24.32
N TYR A 97 30.23 1.63 -25.04
CA TYR A 97 29.09 1.82 -25.94
C TYR A 97 29.39 1.17 -27.30
N LEU A 98 28.47 0.36 -27.82
CA LEU A 98 28.71 -0.35 -29.09
C LEU A 98 28.61 0.54 -30.33
N GLY A 99 27.93 1.68 -30.28
CA GLY A 99 27.66 2.50 -31.47
C GLY A 99 26.53 1.96 -32.36
N GLU A 100 26.35 2.59 -33.51
CA GLU A 100 25.35 2.19 -34.52
C GLU A 100 25.95 1.15 -35.48
N ASP A 101 25.18 0.12 -35.86
CA ASP A 101 25.59 -0.91 -36.82
C ASP A 101 26.87 -1.71 -36.45
N CYS A 102 27.12 -1.90 -35.15
CA CYS A 102 28.24 -2.69 -34.62
C CYS A 102 28.22 -4.15 -35.13
N ASP A 103 29.34 -4.61 -35.69
CA ASP A 103 29.49 -5.99 -36.15
C ASP A 103 29.83 -6.96 -35.00
N SER A 104 29.84 -8.26 -35.31
CA SER A 104 30.08 -9.30 -34.30
C SER A 104 31.48 -9.26 -33.69
N ASP A 105 32.51 -8.93 -34.48
CA ASP A 105 33.90 -8.90 -34.02
C ASP A 105 34.14 -7.69 -33.11
N GLN A 106 33.61 -6.53 -33.51
CA GLN A 106 33.62 -5.31 -32.71
C GLN A 106 32.90 -5.53 -31.37
N ARG A 107 31.68 -6.10 -31.40
CA ARG A 107 30.90 -6.40 -30.20
C ARG A 107 31.65 -7.35 -29.25
N GLU A 108 32.19 -8.45 -29.78
CA GLU A 108 32.91 -9.45 -28.97
C GLU A 108 34.18 -8.85 -28.35
N THR A 109 34.89 -8.00 -29.10
CA THR A 109 36.09 -7.31 -28.61
C THR A 109 35.76 -6.33 -27.49
N ILE A 110 34.77 -5.45 -27.70
CA ILE A 110 34.37 -4.46 -26.69
C ILE A 110 33.85 -5.16 -25.43
N ALA A 111 33.03 -6.21 -25.58
CA ALA A 111 32.50 -6.97 -24.45
C ALA A 111 33.55 -7.76 -23.65
N ALA A 112 34.69 -8.10 -24.26
CA ALA A 112 35.80 -8.73 -23.56
C ALA A 112 36.66 -7.73 -22.76
N LEU A 113 36.62 -6.45 -23.13
CA LEU A 113 37.47 -5.40 -22.55
C LEU A 113 36.72 -4.51 -21.54
N ALA A 114 35.42 -4.30 -21.76
CA ALA A 114 34.60 -3.45 -20.90
C ALA A 114 34.01 -4.25 -19.73
N ASP A 115 33.96 -3.64 -18.55
CA ASP A 115 33.24 -4.17 -17.39
C ASP A 115 31.72 -4.11 -17.57
N HIS A 116 31.25 -3.14 -18.37
CA HIS A 116 29.85 -3.01 -18.74
C HIS A 116 29.69 -2.57 -20.20
N VAL A 117 28.77 -3.20 -20.92
CA VAL A 117 28.50 -2.91 -22.33
C VAL A 117 27.10 -2.35 -22.50
N ILE A 118 27.00 -1.23 -23.23
CA ILE A 118 25.73 -0.63 -23.60
C ILE A 118 25.49 -0.87 -25.10
N ASP A 119 24.52 -1.72 -25.41
CA ASP A 119 24.01 -1.92 -26.77
C ASP A 119 22.79 -0.99 -26.99
N PRO A 120 22.91 0.08 -27.79
CA PRO A 120 21.81 1.02 -28.02
C PRO A 120 20.60 0.36 -28.69
N THR A 121 20.84 -0.63 -29.57
CA THR A 121 19.76 -1.31 -30.28
C THR A 121 19.00 -2.20 -29.33
N ALA A 122 19.70 -3.00 -28.51
CA ALA A 122 19.05 -3.86 -27.53
C ALA A 122 18.26 -3.05 -26.49
N ALA A 123 18.86 -1.98 -25.94
CA ALA A 123 18.20 -1.12 -24.97
C ALA A 123 16.95 -0.44 -25.55
N LEU A 124 17.02 0.05 -26.79
CA LEU A 124 15.86 0.65 -27.47
C LEU A 124 14.78 -0.40 -27.78
N VAL A 125 15.16 -1.59 -28.26
CA VAL A 125 14.22 -2.67 -28.56
C VAL A 125 13.51 -3.15 -27.31
N GLU A 126 14.23 -3.34 -26.20
CA GLU A 126 13.66 -3.70 -24.91
C GLU A 126 12.60 -2.68 -24.48
N GLN A 127 12.92 -1.38 -24.57
CA GLN A 127 11.99 -0.32 -24.19
C GLN A 127 10.78 -0.23 -25.12
N VAL A 128 10.98 -0.39 -26.44
CA VAL A 128 9.89 -0.42 -27.40
C VAL A 128 8.98 -1.64 -27.18
N LEU A 129 9.55 -2.82 -26.91
CA LEU A 129 8.76 -4.03 -26.67
C LEU A 129 7.94 -3.92 -25.37
N ALA A 130 8.51 -3.33 -24.32
CA ALA A 130 7.84 -3.06 -23.05
C ALA A 130 6.61 -2.16 -23.22
N VAL A 131 6.65 -1.23 -24.18
CA VAL A 131 5.55 -0.31 -24.49
C VAL A 131 4.59 -0.86 -25.55
N ALA A 132 5.07 -1.59 -26.55
CA ALA A 132 4.29 -1.94 -27.73
C ALA A 132 3.64 -3.34 -27.68
N THR A 133 4.24 -4.28 -26.94
CA THR A 133 3.90 -5.71 -27.05
C THR A 133 3.63 -6.42 -25.73
N GLY A 134 3.93 -5.79 -24.59
CA GLY A 134 3.61 -6.37 -23.30
C GLY A 134 2.10 -6.48 -23.09
N ASP A 135 1.64 -7.59 -22.52
CA ASP A 135 0.23 -7.78 -22.12
C ASP A 135 -0.30 -6.58 -21.31
N HIS A 136 0.56 -6.01 -20.47
CA HIS A 136 0.31 -4.81 -19.70
C HIS A 136 0.01 -3.56 -20.54
N ALA A 137 0.73 -3.34 -21.66
CA ALA A 137 0.46 -2.20 -22.54
C ALA A 137 -0.89 -2.33 -23.24
N ILE A 138 -1.24 -3.55 -23.66
CA ILE A 138 -2.55 -3.85 -24.24
C ILE A 138 -3.66 -3.61 -23.21
N ARG A 139 -3.47 -4.04 -21.96
CA ARG A 139 -4.41 -3.78 -20.85
C ARG A 139 -4.64 -2.29 -20.65
N THR A 140 -3.58 -1.49 -20.52
CA THR A 140 -3.71 -0.04 -20.34
C THR A 140 -4.43 0.65 -21.50
N VAL A 141 -4.19 0.22 -22.76
CA VAL A 141 -4.94 0.74 -23.92
C VAL A 141 -6.41 0.34 -23.86
N ASN A 142 -6.71 -0.88 -23.42
CA ASN A 142 -8.08 -1.35 -23.28
C ASN A 142 -8.83 -0.65 -22.14
N LEU A 143 -8.19 -0.41 -20.99
CA LEU A 143 -8.75 0.41 -19.90
C LEU A 143 -9.12 1.80 -20.42
N ARG A 144 -8.18 2.48 -21.09
CA ARG A 144 -8.44 3.80 -21.68
C ARG A 144 -9.60 3.78 -22.68
N ARG A 145 -9.76 2.69 -23.42
CA ARG A 145 -10.84 2.53 -24.39
C ARG A 145 -12.19 2.28 -23.72
N ALA A 146 -12.22 1.47 -22.66
CA ALA A 146 -13.43 1.22 -21.88
C ALA A 146 -13.93 2.52 -21.24
N ILE A 147 -13.03 3.25 -20.56
CA ILE A 147 -13.36 4.56 -19.96
C ILE A 147 -13.93 5.51 -21.01
N ARG A 148 -13.30 5.65 -22.19
CA ARG A 148 -13.78 6.56 -23.25
C ARG A 148 -15.15 6.24 -23.84
N ARG A 149 -15.67 5.03 -23.65
CA ARG A 149 -17.00 4.65 -24.13
C ARG A 149 -18.11 5.03 -23.17
N ILE A 150 -17.76 5.37 -21.94
CA ILE A 150 -18.72 5.77 -20.92
C ILE A 150 -19.31 7.13 -21.33
N ASP A 151 -20.61 7.13 -21.59
CA ASP A 151 -21.38 8.31 -21.97
C ASP A 151 -22.06 8.90 -20.72
N GLY A 152 -21.28 9.57 -19.86
CA GLY A 152 -21.75 10.16 -18.60
C GLY A 152 -20.71 10.09 -17.50
N THR A 153 -21.16 10.10 -16.25
CA THR A 153 -20.29 9.95 -15.08
C THR A 153 -20.04 8.47 -14.79
N LEU A 154 -18.78 8.09 -14.56
CA LEU A 154 -18.38 6.76 -14.11
C LEU A 154 -18.51 6.64 -12.59
N ALA A 155 -19.36 5.73 -12.10
CA ALA A 155 -19.37 5.36 -10.69
C ALA A 155 -18.35 4.26 -10.42
N VAL A 156 -17.39 4.52 -9.53
CA VAL A 156 -16.37 3.54 -9.13
C VAL A 156 -16.73 2.97 -7.77
N PHE A 157 -17.32 1.79 -7.73
CA PHE A 157 -17.73 1.12 -6.50
C PHE A 157 -16.59 0.34 -5.87
N MET A 158 -16.48 0.50 -4.55
CA MET A 158 -15.67 -0.33 -3.63
C MET A 158 -16.56 -1.39 -2.97
N HIS A 159 -15.93 -2.35 -2.30
CA HIS A 159 -16.66 -3.24 -1.38
C HIS A 159 -17.19 -2.48 -0.14
N ASP A 160 -18.14 -3.09 0.57
CA ASP A 160 -18.74 -2.61 1.81
C ASP A 160 -17.68 -2.40 2.89
N ASN A 161 -17.82 -1.31 3.65
CA ASN A 161 -16.87 -0.92 4.70
C ASN A 161 -15.42 -0.90 4.18
N PRO A 162 -15.14 -0.07 3.17
CA PRO A 162 -13.94 -0.23 2.35
C PRO A 162 -12.66 -0.05 3.17
N ASP A 163 -11.65 -0.83 2.82
CA ASP A 163 -10.32 -0.72 3.38
C ASP A 163 -9.46 0.29 2.60
N PRO A 164 -8.23 0.57 3.03
CA PRO A 164 -7.36 1.52 2.35
C PRO A 164 -7.03 1.14 0.90
N ASP A 165 -6.95 -0.14 0.53
CA ASP A 165 -6.63 -0.55 -0.84
C ASP A 165 -7.80 -0.25 -1.80
N ALA A 166 -9.01 -0.60 -1.38
CA ALA A 166 -10.22 -0.28 -2.12
C ALA A 166 -10.42 1.23 -2.27
N ILE A 167 -10.24 2.01 -1.19
CA ILE A 167 -10.36 3.48 -1.20
C ILE A 167 -9.34 4.10 -2.15
N ALA A 168 -8.06 3.74 -2.01
CA ALA A 168 -6.99 4.28 -2.84
C ALA A 168 -7.19 3.93 -4.32
N SER A 169 -7.57 2.69 -4.60
CA SER A 169 -7.84 2.21 -5.96
C SER A 169 -9.01 2.94 -6.61
N ALA A 170 -10.08 3.22 -5.86
CA ALA A 170 -11.24 3.94 -6.37
C ALA A 170 -10.89 5.38 -6.75
N VAL A 171 -10.18 6.09 -5.87
CA VAL A 171 -9.73 7.47 -6.10
C VAL A 171 -8.75 7.52 -7.28
N ALA A 172 -7.81 6.57 -7.36
CA ALA A 172 -6.88 6.48 -8.47
C ALA A 172 -7.58 6.21 -9.81
N LEU A 173 -8.57 5.32 -9.85
CA LEU A 173 -9.35 5.06 -11.08
C LEU A 173 -10.16 6.30 -11.49
N CYS A 174 -10.73 7.04 -10.53
CA CYS A 174 -11.40 8.31 -10.82
C CYS A 174 -10.42 9.31 -11.44
N ARG A 175 -9.21 9.43 -10.90
CA ARG A 175 -8.15 10.28 -11.45
C ARG A 175 -7.77 9.88 -12.89
N VAL A 176 -7.67 8.57 -13.15
CA VAL A 176 -7.43 8.04 -14.50
C VAL A 176 -8.56 8.41 -15.45
N ALA A 177 -9.82 8.29 -15.02
CA ALA A 177 -10.98 8.65 -15.82
C ALA A 177 -11.04 10.15 -16.15
N GLU A 178 -10.78 11.01 -15.16
CA GLU A 178 -10.74 12.46 -15.31
C GLU A 178 -9.68 12.91 -16.34
N GLU A 179 -8.47 12.34 -16.26
CA GLU A 179 -7.39 12.63 -17.23
C GLU A 179 -7.75 12.18 -18.65
N ILE A 180 -8.60 11.17 -18.78
CA ILE A 180 -9.14 10.69 -20.07
C ILE A 180 -10.31 11.56 -20.56
N GLY A 181 -10.88 12.41 -19.69
CA GLY A 181 -11.97 13.34 -19.98
C GLY A 181 -13.36 12.82 -19.62
N VAL A 182 -13.46 11.87 -18.69
CA VAL A 182 -14.72 11.31 -18.17
C VAL A 182 -14.83 11.65 -16.69
N GLU A 183 -15.94 12.26 -16.28
CA GLU A 183 -16.21 12.52 -14.86
C GLU A 183 -16.38 11.19 -14.12
N ALA A 184 -15.85 11.08 -12.90
CA ALA A 184 -15.94 9.88 -12.10
C ALA A 184 -16.18 10.19 -10.63
N VAL A 185 -16.84 9.27 -9.91
CA VAL A 185 -17.14 9.42 -8.49
C VAL A 185 -16.83 8.10 -7.75
N PRO A 186 -15.99 8.11 -6.70
CA PRO A 186 -15.74 6.94 -5.89
C PRO A 186 -16.91 6.70 -4.93
N CYS A 187 -17.45 5.48 -4.93
CA CYS A 187 -18.71 5.11 -4.30
C CYS A 187 -18.53 3.90 -3.37
N TYR A 188 -19.21 3.89 -2.23
CA TYR A 188 -19.22 2.75 -1.30
C TYR A 188 -20.53 2.65 -0.53
N PHE A 189 -20.77 1.50 0.08
CA PHE A 189 -21.80 1.29 1.10
C PHE A 189 -21.19 0.92 2.45
N GLY A 190 -22.04 0.93 3.49
CA GLY A 190 -21.60 0.66 4.86
C GLY A 190 -20.87 1.86 5.47
N ASP A 191 -20.02 1.59 6.45
CA ASP A 191 -19.35 2.60 7.27
C ASP A 191 -17.82 2.44 7.24
N ILE A 192 -17.10 3.54 7.09
CA ILE A 192 -15.64 3.56 7.32
C ILE A 192 -15.41 3.68 8.83
N SER A 193 -15.47 2.55 9.54
CA SER A 193 -15.43 2.54 11.00
C SER A 193 -14.02 2.41 11.60
N HIS A 194 -13.03 1.90 10.86
CA HIS A 194 -11.66 1.77 11.41
C HIS A 194 -11.01 3.14 11.56
N GLN A 195 -10.31 3.39 12.68
CA GLN A 195 -9.78 4.73 12.96
C GLN A 195 -8.70 5.15 11.97
N GLU A 196 -7.83 4.23 11.58
CA GLU A 196 -6.83 4.47 10.54
C GLU A 196 -7.50 4.80 9.21
N ASN A 197 -8.52 4.04 8.78
CA ASN A 197 -9.24 4.32 7.52
C ASN A 197 -9.96 5.68 7.56
N ARG A 198 -10.52 6.07 8.73
CA ARG A 198 -11.08 7.42 8.89
C ARG A 198 -10.00 8.49 8.83
N ALA A 199 -8.86 8.27 9.48
CA ALA A 199 -7.73 9.20 9.42
C ALA A 199 -7.22 9.32 7.98
N PHE A 200 -7.13 8.21 7.26
CA PHE A 200 -6.74 8.13 5.86
C PHE A 200 -7.61 9.02 4.98
N VAL A 201 -8.93 8.82 5.01
CA VAL A 201 -9.89 9.63 4.24
C VAL A 201 -9.83 11.11 4.63
N ASN A 202 -9.78 11.43 5.92
CA ASN A 202 -9.81 12.82 6.38
C ASN A 202 -8.51 13.58 6.14
N LEU A 203 -7.34 12.92 6.29
CA LEU A 203 -6.04 13.56 6.14
C LEU A 203 -5.66 13.77 4.68
N LEU A 204 -6.14 12.88 3.80
CA LEU A 204 -6.02 13.04 2.35
C LEU A 204 -7.17 13.85 1.73
N GLU A 205 -8.15 14.28 2.54
CA GLU A 205 -9.31 15.06 2.09
C GLU A 205 -10.10 14.37 0.96
N LEU A 206 -10.24 13.04 1.03
CA LEU A 206 -10.88 12.24 -0.02
C LEU A 206 -12.41 12.45 -0.04
N ASP A 207 -12.92 12.90 -1.18
CA ASP A 207 -14.37 13.07 -1.41
C ASP A 207 -15.00 11.74 -1.90
N LEU A 208 -15.53 10.96 -0.95
CA LEU A 208 -16.17 9.67 -1.20
C LEU A 208 -17.70 9.76 -1.11
N ARG A 209 -18.42 9.18 -2.07
CA ARG A 209 -19.89 9.10 -2.04
C ARG A 209 -20.34 7.83 -1.31
N ASN A 210 -20.93 8.01 -0.13
CA ASN A 210 -21.59 6.94 0.62
C ASN A 210 -23.04 6.77 0.17
N PHE A 211 -23.46 5.53 -0.08
CA PHE A 211 -24.86 5.15 -0.24
C PHE A 211 -25.33 4.47 1.05
N ALA A 212 -26.39 5.00 1.65
CA ALA A 212 -26.90 4.46 2.89
C ALA A 212 -27.47 3.04 2.71
N ALA A 213 -27.45 2.23 3.77
CA ALA A 213 -27.99 0.87 3.71
C ALA A 213 -29.46 0.87 3.25
N GLY A 214 -29.75 0.19 2.14
CA GLY A 214 -31.08 0.12 1.53
C GLY A 214 -31.48 1.35 0.70
N GLU A 215 -30.58 2.32 0.50
CA GLU A 215 -30.73 3.35 -0.51
C GLU A 215 -30.55 2.73 -1.90
N ALA A 216 -31.55 2.88 -2.76
CA ALA A 216 -31.44 2.42 -4.13
C ALA A 216 -30.50 3.35 -4.90
N VAL A 217 -29.45 2.78 -5.50
CA VAL A 217 -28.61 3.49 -6.46
C VAL A 217 -29.49 3.85 -7.67
N ASP A 218 -29.57 5.15 -8.00
CA ASP A 218 -30.21 5.59 -9.23
C ASP A 218 -29.22 5.41 -10.39
N PHE A 219 -29.27 4.25 -11.03
CA PHE A 219 -28.37 3.91 -12.13
C PHE A 219 -28.50 4.85 -13.34
N GLU A 220 -29.62 5.56 -13.49
CA GLU A 220 -29.78 6.56 -14.56
C GLU A 220 -28.88 7.79 -14.36
N GLU A 221 -28.32 7.98 -13.16
CA GLU A 221 -27.34 9.03 -12.85
C GLU A 221 -25.97 8.77 -13.50
N PHE A 222 -25.63 7.50 -13.73
CA PHE A 222 -24.30 7.09 -14.16
C PHE A 222 -24.29 6.62 -15.61
N GLY A 223 -23.24 7.00 -16.34
CA GLY A 223 -22.98 6.52 -17.70
C GLY A 223 -22.26 5.18 -17.75
N GLY A 224 -21.72 4.72 -16.61
CA GLY A 224 -21.02 3.45 -16.48
C GLY A 224 -20.63 3.13 -15.04
N ILE A 225 -20.30 1.87 -14.79
CA ILE A 225 -20.00 1.32 -13.47
C ILE A 225 -18.64 0.60 -13.51
N ALA A 226 -17.79 0.91 -12.55
CA ALA A 226 -16.55 0.20 -12.29
C ALA A 226 -16.58 -0.45 -10.90
N LEU A 227 -15.99 -1.65 -10.77
CA LEU A 227 -15.70 -2.28 -9.49
C LEU A 227 -14.19 -2.29 -9.28
N VAL A 228 -13.76 -1.88 -8.08
CA VAL A 228 -12.35 -1.96 -7.66
C VAL A 228 -12.24 -2.79 -6.38
N ASP A 229 -11.19 -3.60 -6.33
CA ASP A 229 -10.86 -4.49 -5.21
C ASP A 229 -11.92 -5.55 -4.87
N HIS A 230 -12.86 -5.71 -5.80
CA HIS A 230 -13.79 -6.81 -5.88
C HIS A 230 -14.28 -6.90 -7.32
N SER A 231 -14.83 -8.04 -7.68
CA SER A 231 -15.07 -8.37 -9.09
C SER A 231 -16.53 -8.69 -9.43
N ARG A 232 -17.45 -8.59 -8.46
CA ARG A 232 -18.85 -8.98 -8.67
C ARG A 232 -19.83 -8.09 -7.92
N PRO A 233 -20.87 -7.57 -8.58
CA PRO A 233 -21.94 -6.87 -7.88
C PRO A 233 -22.76 -7.86 -7.03
N GLY A 234 -23.26 -7.38 -5.90
CA GLY A 234 -23.95 -8.16 -4.87
C GLY A 234 -23.05 -9.05 -4.02
N VAL A 235 -21.73 -9.04 -4.27
CA VAL A 235 -20.75 -9.82 -3.50
C VAL A 235 -19.81 -8.87 -2.81
N ASN A 236 -19.96 -8.79 -1.48
CA ASN A 236 -19.26 -7.82 -0.64
C ASN A 236 -19.64 -6.36 -0.92
N ASP A 237 -20.67 -6.09 -1.72
CA ASP A 237 -21.29 -4.77 -1.88
C ASP A 237 -22.83 -4.88 -1.73
N GLN A 238 -23.55 -3.77 -1.92
CA GLN A 238 -25.01 -3.73 -1.91
C GLN A 238 -25.64 -3.48 -3.30
N LEU A 239 -24.88 -3.69 -4.38
CA LEU A 239 -25.41 -3.62 -5.73
C LEU A 239 -26.31 -4.83 -6.02
N PRO A 240 -27.35 -4.70 -6.87
CA PRO A 240 -28.05 -5.85 -7.43
C PRO A 240 -27.10 -6.78 -8.18
N GLU A 241 -27.24 -8.09 -8.01
CA GLU A 241 -26.39 -9.10 -8.69
C GLU A 241 -26.44 -9.01 -10.23
N ASP A 242 -27.50 -8.42 -10.80
CA ASP A 242 -27.71 -8.22 -12.23
C ASP A 242 -27.23 -6.85 -12.75
N THR A 243 -26.49 -6.08 -11.94
CA THR A 243 -25.90 -4.80 -12.34
C THR A 243 -24.90 -4.99 -13.48
N GLU A 244 -25.06 -4.23 -14.57
CA GLU A 244 -24.10 -4.22 -15.67
C GLU A 244 -22.83 -3.45 -15.25
N VAL A 245 -21.67 -4.09 -15.38
CA VAL A 245 -20.37 -3.52 -14.98
C VAL A 245 -19.51 -3.30 -16.23
N ASP A 246 -18.92 -2.12 -16.38
CA ASP A 246 -18.07 -1.77 -17.52
C ASP A 246 -16.59 -2.09 -17.25
N ILE A 247 -16.14 -1.92 -16.01
CA ILE A 247 -14.72 -1.99 -15.64
C ILE A 247 -14.59 -2.81 -14.35
N VAL A 248 -13.69 -3.79 -14.32
CA VAL A 248 -13.29 -4.50 -13.09
C VAL A 248 -11.77 -4.45 -12.97
N ILE A 249 -11.27 -3.99 -11.82
CA ILE A 249 -9.85 -4.07 -11.47
C ILE A 249 -9.73 -4.66 -10.06
N ASP A 250 -9.13 -5.84 -9.95
CA ASP A 250 -9.14 -6.61 -8.71
C ASP A 250 -7.90 -7.52 -8.63
N HIS A 251 -7.30 -7.65 -7.46
CA HIS A 251 -6.22 -8.62 -7.24
C HIS A 251 -6.70 -9.94 -6.58
N HIS A 252 -7.96 -10.04 -6.17
CA HIS A 252 -8.45 -11.25 -5.53
C HIS A 252 -8.66 -12.41 -6.53
N PRO A 253 -8.42 -13.67 -6.12
CA PRO A 253 -8.71 -14.82 -6.96
C PRO A 253 -10.24 -14.95 -7.18
N PRO A 254 -10.73 -14.94 -8.43
CA PRO A 254 -12.15 -14.90 -8.71
C PRO A 254 -12.73 -16.30 -8.49
N LYS A 255 -13.94 -16.36 -7.91
CA LYS A 255 -14.69 -17.62 -7.84
C LYS A 255 -15.15 -18.07 -9.21
N GLU A 256 -15.55 -17.13 -10.07
CA GLU A 256 -15.81 -17.35 -11.49
C GLU A 256 -15.51 -16.04 -12.26
N PRO A 257 -15.25 -16.09 -13.57
CA PRO A 257 -14.82 -14.92 -14.34
C PRO A 257 -15.84 -13.77 -14.26
N PRO A 258 -15.42 -12.52 -13.99
CA PRO A 258 -16.32 -11.38 -14.05
C PRO A 258 -16.69 -11.05 -15.50
N GLU A 259 -17.91 -10.56 -15.70
CA GLU A 259 -18.39 -10.07 -16.99
C GLU A 259 -18.35 -8.54 -16.99
N ALA A 260 -17.40 -7.97 -17.73
CA ALA A 260 -17.29 -6.52 -17.93
C ALA A 260 -16.62 -6.19 -19.26
N ASP A 261 -16.79 -4.94 -19.71
CA ASP A 261 -16.21 -4.39 -20.94
C ASP A 261 -14.66 -4.34 -20.89
N PHE A 262 -14.13 -4.16 -19.68
CA PHE A 262 -12.71 -4.32 -19.33
C PHE A 262 -12.55 -5.04 -17.99
N VAL A 263 -11.63 -6.00 -17.95
CA VAL A 263 -11.26 -6.74 -16.74
C VAL A 263 -9.74 -6.77 -16.62
N ASP A 264 -9.19 -6.17 -15.57
CA ASP A 264 -7.83 -6.45 -15.11
C ASP A 264 -7.87 -7.16 -13.76
N LEU A 265 -7.82 -8.49 -13.82
CA LEU A 265 -7.80 -9.33 -12.64
C LEU A 265 -6.47 -10.07 -12.55
N ARG A 266 -5.72 -9.84 -11.47
CA ARG A 266 -4.36 -10.36 -11.28
C ARG A 266 -4.09 -10.78 -9.83
N SER A 267 -4.23 -12.07 -9.56
CA SER A 267 -4.01 -12.64 -8.22
C SER A 267 -2.55 -12.94 -7.88
N ASP A 268 -1.62 -12.52 -8.73
CA ASP A 268 -0.18 -12.64 -8.52
C ASP A 268 0.46 -11.35 -7.97
N VAL A 269 -0.33 -10.28 -7.79
CA VAL A 269 0.09 -9.04 -7.12
C VAL A 269 -0.53 -8.92 -5.73
N GLY A 270 0.08 -8.09 -4.89
CA GLY A 270 -0.30 -7.99 -3.48
C GLY A 270 -1.43 -7.02 -3.17
N ALA A 271 -1.80 -6.12 -4.09
CA ALA A 271 -2.86 -5.14 -3.88
C ALA A 271 -3.47 -4.67 -5.21
N THR A 272 -4.73 -4.25 -5.20
CA THR A 272 -5.38 -3.56 -6.33
C THR A 272 -4.71 -2.21 -6.59
N SER A 273 -4.21 -1.51 -5.56
CA SER A 273 -3.42 -0.28 -5.70
C SER A 273 -2.18 -0.44 -6.56
N THR A 274 -1.53 -1.62 -6.53
CA THR A 274 -0.40 -1.94 -7.40
C THR A 274 -0.80 -1.90 -8.88
N LEU A 275 -2.00 -2.38 -9.21
CA LEU A 275 -2.52 -2.38 -10.57
C LEU A 275 -2.82 -0.96 -11.06
N LEU A 276 -3.40 -0.12 -10.20
CA LEU A 276 -3.71 1.27 -10.53
C LEU A 276 -2.45 2.11 -10.67
N ALA A 277 -1.46 1.92 -9.81
CA ALA A 277 -0.15 2.58 -9.93
C ALA A 277 0.51 2.25 -11.29
N GLU A 278 0.45 0.99 -11.71
CA GLU A 278 0.97 0.56 -13.01
C GLU A 278 0.21 1.24 -14.18
N HIS A 279 -1.12 1.31 -14.11
CA HIS A 279 -1.91 1.98 -15.14
C HIS A 279 -1.62 3.48 -15.24
N ILE A 280 -1.52 4.17 -14.10
CA ILE A 280 -1.16 5.59 -14.02
C ILE A 280 0.21 5.83 -14.66
N GLN A 281 1.21 5.04 -14.27
CA GLN A 281 2.57 5.15 -14.81
C GLN A 281 2.59 4.96 -16.33
N ARG A 282 1.90 3.92 -16.83
CA ARG A 282 1.87 3.59 -18.27
C ARG A 282 1.08 4.59 -19.10
N LEU A 283 0.05 5.22 -18.51
CA LEU A 283 -0.70 6.29 -19.17
C LEU A 283 0.08 7.63 -19.15
N GLY A 284 1.15 7.72 -18.36
CA GLY A 284 1.93 8.95 -18.18
C GLY A 284 1.12 10.03 -17.47
N ILE A 285 0.27 9.63 -16.54
CA ILE A 285 -0.56 10.55 -15.76
C ILE A 285 0.28 11.07 -14.59
N ASP A 286 0.30 12.39 -14.41
CA ASP A 286 0.98 13.01 -13.27
C ASP A 286 0.28 12.62 -11.96
N LEU A 287 1.06 12.07 -11.03
CA LEU A 287 0.61 11.70 -9.69
C LEU A 287 0.40 12.96 -8.84
N SER A 288 -0.81 13.15 -8.32
CA SER A 288 -1.03 14.05 -7.19
C SER A 288 -0.46 13.41 -5.92
N GLU A 289 -0.08 14.25 -4.95
CA GLU A 289 0.43 13.80 -3.65
C GLU A 289 -0.59 12.90 -2.95
N GLU A 290 -1.86 13.27 -2.99
CA GLU A 290 -2.99 12.50 -2.46
C GLU A 290 -3.06 11.08 -3.06
N VAL A 291 -3.10 10.96 -4.39
CA VAL A 291 -3.22 9.65 -5.07
C VAL A 291 -1.96 8.80 -4.82
N ALA A 292 -0.78 9.41 -4.87
CA ALA A 292 0.47 8.70 -4.60
C ALA A 292 0.53 8.17 -3.17
N THR A 293 0.14 9.00 -2.21
CA THR A 293 0.07 8.65 -0.79
C THR A 293 -0.96 7.55 -0.56
N GLY A 294 -2.15 7.70 -1.17
CA GLY A 294 -3.24 6.74 -1.08
C GLY A 294 -2.83 5.36 -1.55
N LEU A 295 -2.35 5.26 -2.80
CA LEU A 295 -1.93 4.00 -3.40
C LEU A 295 -0.77 3.35 -2.62
N LEU A 296 0.19 4.15 -2.15
CA LEU A 296 1.29 3.62 -1.35
C LEU A 296 0.79 3.03 -0.02
N TYR A 297 -0.19 3.67 0.62
CA TYR A 297 -0.79 3.14 1.83
C TYR A 297 -1.58 1.86 1.58
N GLY A 298 -2.41 1.81 0.53
CA GLY A 298 -3.16 0.61 0.12
C GLY A 298 -2.24 -0.60 -0.08
N ILE A 299 -1.16 -0.43 -0.86
CA ILE A 299 -0.15 -1.47 -1.06
C ILE A 299 0.43 -1.95 0.28
N ARG A 300 0.78 -1.04 1.19
CA ARG A 300 1.36 -1.42 2.49
C ARG A 300 0.36 -2.18 3.37
N VAL A 301 -0.92 -1.81 3.35
CA VAL A 301 -1.94 -2.46 4.17
C VAL A 301 -2.16 -3.91 3.72
N ASP A 302 -2.41 -4.13 2.44
CA ASP A 302 -2.74 -5.47 1.92
C ASP A 302 -1.55 -6.42 1.92
N THR A 303 -0.36 -5.90 1.59
CA THR A 303 0.87 -6.69 1.67
C THR A 303 1.41 -6.85 3.09
N LYS A 304 0.76 -6.23 4.08
CA LYS A 304 1.22 -6.16 5.48
C LYS A 304 2.67 -5.69 5.56
N ASP A 305 2.93 -4.48 5.10
CA ASP A 305 4.26 -3.89 4.94
C ASP A 305 5.22 -4.81 4.17
N PHE A 306 4.77 -5.30 3.01
CA PHE A 306 5.54 -6.19 2.12
C PHE A 306 5.97 -7.52 2.76
N SER A 307 5.30 -7.97 3.83
CA SER A 307 5.61 -9.22 4.54
C SER A 307 4.73 -10.40 4.14
N ARG A 308 3.63 -10.17 3.42
CA ARG A 308 2.63 -11.17 3.01
C ARG A 308 2.19 -10.92 1.58
N GLU A 309 1.98 -12.01 0.84
CA GLU A 309 1.33 -12.02 -0.49
C GLU A 309 1.86 -10.93 -1.43
N VAL A 310 3.18 -10.76 -1.45
CA VAL A 310 3.87 -9.68 -2.18
C VAL A 310 4.57 -10.19 -3.44
N SER A 311 4.67 -9.33 -4.44
CA SER A 311 5.30 -9.53 -5.74
C SER A 311 6.33 -8.43 -6.04
N THR A 312 7.15 -8.63 -7.07
CA THR A 312 8.07 -7.58 -7.55
C THR A 312 7.31 -6.33 -8.02
N ALA A 313 6.11 -6.50 -8.59
CA ALA A 313 5.29 -5.39 -9.04
C ALA A 313 4.88 -4.45 -7.90
N ASP A 314 4.65 -4.98 -6.69
CA ASP A 314 4.31 -4.17 -5.52
C ASP A 314 5.48 -3.27 -5.10
N PHE A 315 6.71 -3.78 -5.15
CA PHE A 315 7.92 -2.98 -4.88
C PHE A 315 8.18 -1.94 -5.96
N GLU A 316 7.98 -2.30 -7.24
CA GLU A 316 8.13 -1.36 -8.35
C GLU A 316 7.10 -0.23 -8.26
N ALA A 317 5.83 -0.56 -8.00
CA ALA A 317 4.76 0.40 -7.77
C ALA A 317 5.09 1.32 -6.58
N ALA A 318 5.45 0.74 -5.43
CA ALA A 318 5.85 1.52 -4.25
C ALA A 318 7.04 2.45 -4.54
N SER A 319 8.05 1.98 -5.28
CA SER A 319 9.21 2.80 -5.67
C SER A 319 8.83 3.97 -6.59
N HIS A 320 7.81 3.78 -7.43
CA HIS A 320 7.29 4.80 -8.33
C HIS A 320 6.46 5.84 -7.57
N LEU A 321 5.67 5.42 -6.59
CA LEU A 321 4.78 6.29 -5.80
C LEU A 321 5.54 7.10 -4.74
N LEU A 322 6.55 6.50 -4.09
CA LEU A 322 7.24 7.07 -2.94
C LEU A 322 7.77 8.51 -3.15
N PRO A 323 8.38 8.88 -4.29
CA PRO A 323 8.85 10.25 -4.52
C PRO A 323 7.75 11.31 -4.55
N HIS A 324 6.50 10.90 -4.75
CA HIS A 324 5.32 11.77 -4.85
C HIS A 324 4.44 11.71 -3.60
N ALA A 325 4.66 10.76 -2.69
CA ALA A 325 3.83 10.54 -1.52
C ALA A 325 4.24 11.43 -0.33
N ASP A 326 3.26 11.87 0.47
CA ASP A 326 3.48 12.51 1.76
C ASP A 326 3.64 11.45 2.86
N VAL A 327 4.90 11.10 3.11
CA VAL A 327 5.29 10.15 4.17
C VAL A 327 4.84 10.63 5.56
N GLY A 328 4.82 11.94 5.81
CA GLY A 328 4.36 12.49 7.09
C GLY A 328 2.87 12.30 7.31
N THR A 329 2.07 12.35 6.25
CA THR A 329 0.65 11.98 6.31
C THR A 329 0.47 10.49 6.53
N LEU A 330 1.23 9.61 5.86
CA LEU A 330 1.19 8.16 6.11
C LEU A 330 1.47 7.80 7.57
N GLU A 331 2.51 8.37 8.18
CA GLU A 331 2.83 8.14 9.59
C GLU A 331 1.67 8.53 10.53
N ARG A 332 0.96 9.61 10.20
CA ARG A 332 -0.21 10.07 10.98
C ARG A 332 -1.43 9.17 10.79
N VAL A 333 -1.58 8.55 9.63
CA VAL A 333 -2.64 7.56 9.36
C VAL A 333 -2.35 6.26 10.09
N GLU A 334 -1.11 5.78 10.07
CA GLU A 334 -0.66 4.53 10.71
C GLU A 334 -0.57 4.61 12.23
N SER A 335 -0.43 5.82 12.78
CA SER A 335 -0.34 6.06 14.20
C SER A 335 -1.28 7.19 14.62
N PRO A 336 -2.60 6.98 14.54
CA PRO A 336 -3.55 7.98 14.96
C PRO A 336 -3.34 8.27 16.44
N SER A 337 -3.38 9.55 16.81
CA SER A 337 -3.17 9.97 18.19
C SER A 337 -4.31 9.48 19.08
N VAL A 338 -3.98 8.59 20.01
CA VAL A 338 -4.94 8.05 20.98
C VAL A 338 -5.11 9.04 22.14
N SER A 339 -6.36 9.33 22.51
CA SER A 339 -6.65 10.24 23.62
C SER A 339 -6.21 9.64 24.97
N PRO A 340 -5.81 10.47 25.97
CA PRO A 340 -5.46 9.98 27.30
C PRO A 340 -6.56 9.09 27.93
N ASP A 341 -7.83 9.46 27.70
CA ASP A 341 -8.99 8.70 28.18
C ASP A 341 -9.11 7.32 27.53
N THR A 342 -8.78 7.21 26.25
CA THR A 342 -8.76 5.93 25.54
C THR A 342 -7.65 5.04 26.08
N PHE A 343 -6.46 5.60 26.30
CA PHE A 343 -5.36 4.89 26.96
C PHE A 343 -5.73 4.41 28.37
N GLU A 344 -6.41 5.23 29.16
CA GLU A 344 -6.87 4.83 30.49
C GLU A 344 -7.91 3.71 30.40
N THR A 345 -8.77 3.72 29.38
CA THR A 345 -9.73 2.65 29.12
C THR A 345 -9.04 1.34 28.75
N ILE A 346 -8.03 1.38 27.88
CA ILE A 346 -7.19 0.21 27.55
C ILE A 346 -6.47 -0.29 28.81
N ALA A 347 -5.90 0.60 29.63
CA ALA A 347 -5.23 0.23 30.87
C ALA A 347 -6.17 -0.45 31.87
N ARG A 348 -7.41 0.06 32.02
CA ARG A 348 -8.46 -0.59 32.82
C ARG A 348 -8.83 -1.95 32.24
N ALA A 349 -8.98 -2.07 30.92
CA ALA A 349 -9.29 -3.33 30.26
C ALA A 349 -8.22 -4.39 30.52
N ILE A 350 -6.94 -4.00 30.45
CA ILE A 350 -5.81 -4.87 30.78
C ILE A 350 -5.88 -5.28 32.25
N ARG A 351 -6.03 -4.34 33.19
CA ARG A 351 -6.02 -4.63 34.63
C ARG A 351 -7.19 -5.52 35.08
N ASN A 352 -8.38 -5.31 34.51
CA ASN A 352 -9.63 -5.93 34.96
C ASN A 352 -9.98 -7.23 34.20
N ARG A 353 -9.09 -7.69 33.30
CA ARG A 353 -9.35 -8.87 32.47
C ARG A 353 -9.58 -10.12 33.32
N ARG A 354 -10.57 -10.90 32.92
CA ARG A 354 -10.82 -12.26 33.38
C ARG A 354 -10.67 -13.21 32.21
N VAL A 355 -9.88 -14.25 32.40
CA VAL A 355 -9.57 -15.24 31.36
C VAL A 355 -10.15 -16.60 31.77
N GLU A 356 -10.92 -17.22 30.88
CA GLU A 356 -11.39 -18.61 30.99
C GLU A 356 -11.01 -19.36 29.71
N GLY A 357 -9.98 -20.22 29.78
CA GLY A 357 -9.46 -20.91 28.60
C GLY A 357 -8.84 -19.91 27.61
N THR A 358 -9.37 -19.87 26.39
CA THR A 358 -8.94 -18.95 25.33
C THR A 358 -9.80 -17.68 25.23
N VAL A 359 -10.74 -17.51 26.16
CA VAL A 359 -11.72 -16.41 26.14
C VAL A 359 -11.40 -15.41 27.25
N LEU A 360 -11.40 -14.13 26.90
CA LEU A 360 -11.13 -13.02 27.80
C LEU A 360 -12.36 -12.09 27.86
N ALA A 361 -12.78 -11.72 29.07
CA ALA A 361 -13.77 -10.68 29.29
C ALA A 361 -13.22 -9.58 30.21
N SER A 362 -13.54 -8.31 29.96
CA SER A 362 -13.06 -7.20 30.80
C SER A 362 -14.06 -6.06 30.92
N CYS A 363 -14.35 -5.67 32.16
CA CYS A 363 -15.15 -4.49 32.49
C CYS A 363 -14.22 -3.28 32.68
N VAL A 364 -14.41 -2.22 31.89
CA VAL A 364 -13.62 -0.98 32.02
C VAL A 364 -14.28 0.07 32.91
N GLY A 365 -15.48 -0.19 33.42
CA GLY A 365 -16.24 0.77 34.22
C GLY A 365 -16.86 1.88 33.37
N SER A 366 -16.81 3.11 33.88
CA SER A 366 -17.32 4.29 33.17
C SER A 366 -16.53 4.61 31.90
N LEU A 367 -17.26 4.95 30.83
CA LEU A 367 -16.72 5.26 29.51
C LEU A 367 -16.86 6.75 29.19
N SER A 368 -15.80 7.35 28.66
CA SER A 368 -15.84 8.65 28.00
C SER A 368 -15.93 8.52 26.48
N ASP A 369 -15.44 7.43 25.90
CA ASP A 369 -15.50 7.10 24.47
C ASP A 369 -15.89 5.63 24.27
N ARG A 370 -16.77 5.36 23.30
CA ARG A 370 -17.20 3.99 22.96
C ARG A 370 -16.17 3.29 22.09
N ASP A 371 -15.50 4.02 21.20
CA ASP A 371 -14.50 3.45 20.30
C ASP A 371 -13.31 2.87 21.08
N ALA A 372 -13.05 3.38 22.28
CA ALA A 372 -12.04 2.85 23.20
C ALA A 372 -12.27 1.37 23.59
N LEU A 373 -13.52 0.89 23.56
CA LEU A 373 -13.83 -0.53 23.82
C LEU A 373 -13.34 -1.44 22.70
N ALA A 374 -13.49 -0.99 21.45
CA ALA A 374 -13.01 -1.70 20.26
C ALA A 374 -11.49 -1.86 20.33
N GLN A 375 -10.77 -0.74 20.51
CA GLN A 375 -9.32 -0.73 20.61
C GLN A 375 -8.80 -1.61 21.76
N ALA A 376 -9.45 -1.52 22.93
CA ALA A 376 -9.10 -2.37 24.05
C ALA A 376 -9.32 -3.86 23.75
N ALA A 377 -10.40 -4.21 23.03
CA ALA A 377 -10.68 -5.59 22.65
C ALA A 377 -9.65 -6.13 21.64
N ASP A 378 -9.23 -5.29 20.68
CA ASP A 378 -8.20 -5.62 19.69
C ASP A 378 -6.85 -5.87 20.37
N HIS A 379 -6.38 -4.96 21.23
CA HIS A 379 -5.13 -5.15 21.98
C HIS A 379 -5.13 -6.38 22.89
N LEU A 380 -6.27 -6.71 23.50
CA LEU A 380 -6.37 -7.89 24.35
C LEU A 380 -6.41 -9.20 23.55
N LEU A 381 -6.81 -9.16 22.28
CA LEU A 381 -6.81 -10.32 21.38
C LEU A 381 -5.38 -10.70 20.93
N ASP A 382 -4.43 -9.77 21.04
CA ASP A 382 -3.01 -10.02 20.79
C ASP A 382 -2.32 -10.79 21.92
N MET A 383 -2.98 -10.97 23.06
CA MET A 383 -2.46 -11.80 24.15
C MET A 383 -2.33 -13.26 23.71
N GLU A 384 -1.21 -13.88 24.08
CA GLU A 384 -0.94 -15.29 23.78
C GLU A 384 -2.09 -16.19 24.26
N SER A 385 -2.49 -17.16 23.41
CA SER A 385 -3.57 -18.12 23.65
C SER A 385 -4.98 -17.55 23.74
N ILE A 386 -5.18 -16.23 23.54
CA ILE A 386 -6.52 -15.64 23.47
C ILE A 386 -7.05 -15.70 22.02
N THR A 387 -8.25 -16.26 21.86
CA THR A 387 -8.96 -16.36 20.59
C THR A 387 -10.24 -15.54 20.57
N THR A 388 -10.73 -15.10 21.73
CA THR A 388 -11.96 -14.31 21.84
C THR A 388 -11.85 -13.31 22.98
N THR A 389 -12.19 -12.05 22.71
CA THR A 389 -12.25 -10.98 23.70
C THR A 389 -13.64 -10.36 23.77
N LEU A 390 -14.04 -9.92 24.96
CA LEU A 390 -15.22 -9.12 25.23
C LEU A 390 -14.82 -7.98 26.18
N VAL A 391 -14.85 -6.75 25.68
CA VAL A 391 -14.60 -5.56 26.50
C VAL A 391 -15.88 -4.75 26.57
N TYR A 392 -16.25 -4.34 27.78
CA TYR A 392 -17.47 -3.58 27.99
C TYR A 392 -17.32 -2.56 29.11
N GLY A 393 -18.13 -1.51 29.03
CA GLY A 393 -18.19 -0.46 30.02
C GLY A 393 -19.53 0.26 29.93
N PHE A 394 -19.76 1.27 30.75
CA PHE A 394 -21.05 1.94 30.81
C PHE A 394 -20.93 3.45 30.71
N ARG A 395 -21.94 4.05 30.07
CA ARG A 395 -22.09 5.49 29.94
C ARG A 395 -23.56 5.82 29.77
N ASP A 396 -24.01 6.91 30.38
CA ASP A 396 -25.36 7.45 30.23
C ASP A 396 -26.46 6.37 30.46
N GLY A 397 -26.28 5.56 31.52
CA GLY A 397 -27.24 4.51 31.90
C GLY A 397 -27.28 3.30 30.96
N THR A 398 -26.30 3.12 30.08
CA THR A 398 -26.24 2.00 29.11
C THR A 398 -24.86 1.34 29.17
N VAL A 399 -24.83 0.00 29.16
CA VAL A 399 -23.60 -0.78 28.96
C VAL A 399 -23.37 -0.94 27.47
N TYR A 400 -22.17 -0.62 27.03
CA TYR A 400 -21.68 -0.85 25.68
C TYR A 400 -20.69 -2.01 25.71
N VAL A 401 -20.81 -2.89 24.73
CA VAL A 401 -20.02 -4.12 24.61
C VAL A 401 -19.36 -4.16 23.24
N SER A 402 -18.09 -4.52 23.21
CA SER A 402 -17.32 -4.80 22.00
C SER A 402 -16.63 -6.16 22.13
N ALA A 403 -16.88 -7.04 21.16
CA ALA A 403 -16.27 -8.37 21.09
C ALA A 403 -15.40 -8.50 19.84
N ARG A 404 -14.32 -9.29 19.96
CA ARG A 404 -13.42 -9.68 18.86
C ARG A 404 -13.07 -11.15 18.94
N ALA A 405 -12.93 -11.81 17.79
CA ALA A 405 -12.50 -13.19 17.72
C ALA A 405 -11.46 -13.39 16.61
N ARG A 406 -10.56 -14.35 16.83
CA ARG A 406 -9.61 -14.83 15.82
C ARG A 406 -10.02 -16.25 15.43
N GLY A 407 -10.10 -16.52 14.13
CA GLY A 407 -10.52 -17.80 13.59
C GLY A 407 -12.05 -17.91 13.44
N THR A 408 -12.54 -19.10 13.11
CA THR A 408 -13.95 -19.34 12.76
C THR A 408 -14.70 -20.20 13.78
N ASP A 409 -14.13 -20.38 14.98
CA ASP A 409 -14.67 -21.31 15.98
C ASP A 409 -15.90 -20.75 16.72
N VAL A 410 -16.11 -19.43 16.68
CA VAL A 410 -17.22 -18.73 17.34
C VAL A 410 -17.79 -17.68 16.39
N ASP A 411 -19.10 -17.68 16.17
CA ASP A 411 -19.82 -16.56 15.55
C ASP A 411 -20.22 -15.57 16.64
N LEU A 412 -19.50 -14.44 16.72
CA LEU A 412 -19.74 -13.43 17.75
C LEU A 412 -21.10 -12.74 17.61
N GLY A 413 -21.58 -12.51 16.39
CA GLY A 413 -22.89 -11.93 16.14
C GLY A 413 -24.01 -12.77 16.74
N GLU A 414 -24.01 -14.09 16.48
CA GLU A 414 -24.96 -15.03 17.09
C GLU A 414 -24.75 -15.21 18.59
N THR A 415 -23.49 -15.23 19.04
CA THR A 415 -23.13 -15.37 20.47
C THR A 415 -23.66 -14.20 21.27
N LEU A 416 -23.43 -12.96 20.83
CA LEU A 416 -23.89 -11.77 21.54
C LEU A 416 -25.41 -11.65 21.53
N ARG A 417 -26.10 -12.00 20.42
CA ARG A 417 -27.57 -12.09 20.38
C ARG A 417 -28.10 -13.06 21.42
N SER A 418 -27.53 -14.26 21.46
CA SER A 418 -27.90 -15.30 22.43
C SER A 418 -27.68 -14.85 23.87
N ALA A 419 -26.57 -14.15 24.15
CA ALA A 419 -26.24 -13.66 25.48
C ALA A 419 -27.11 -12.48 25.94
N PHE A 420 -27.44 -11.55 25.03
CA PHE A 420 -27.87 -10.19 25.40
C PHE A 420 -29.21 -9.71 24.83
N ASP A 421 -29.81 -10.35 23.81
CA ASP A 421 -31.09 -9.87 23.21
C ASP A 421 -32.27 -9.84 24.21
N GLN A 422 -32.19 -10.62 25.28
CA GLN A 422 -33.22 -10.62 26.34
C GLN A 422 -33.16 -9.37 27.23
N ILE A 423 -32.03 -8.68 27.27
CA ILE A 423 -31.76 -7.56 28.18
C ILE A 423 -31.27 -6.30 27.47
N GLY A 424 -31.14 -6.33 26.14
CA GLY A 424 -30.62 -5.23 25.33
C GLY A 424 -30.73 -5.54 23.84
N SER A 425 -29.88 -4.91 23.03
CA SER A 425 -29.75 -5.20 21.61
C SER A 425 -28.32 -5.63 21.28
N ALA A 426 -28.16 -6.72 20.55
CA ALA A 426 -26.85 -7.18 20.05
C ALA A 426 -26.85 -7.42 18.54
N GLY A 427 -25.67 -7.32 17.93
CA GLY A 427 -25.47 -7.55 16.51
C GLY A 427 -24.00 -7.53 16.13
N GLY A 428 -23.70 -7.92 14.90
CA GLY A 428 -22.33 -8.00 14.39
C GLY A 428 -22.15 -9.14 13.41
N HIS A 429 -20.88 -9.37 13.08
CA HIS A 429 -20.36 -10.43 12.23
C HIS A 429 -19.72 -11.54 13.08
N ALA A 430 -19.18 -12.57 12.43
CA ALA A 430 -18.62 -13.73 13.11
C ALA A 430 -17.38 -13.37 13.96
N ASP A 431 -16.54 -12.45 13.48
CA ASP A 431 -15.25 -12.06 14.04
C ASP A 431 -15.30 -10.76 14.88
N MET A 432 -16.34 -9.94 14.70
CA MET A 432 -16.56 -8.73 15.47
C MET A 432 -18.04 -8.47 15.72
N ALA A 433 -18.39 -8.15 16.98
CA ALA A 433 -19.77 -7.87 17.34
C ALA A 433 -19.87 -6.87 18.50
N GLY A 434 -21.04 -6.27 18.67
CA GLY A 434 -21.33 -5.36 19.75
C GLY A 434 -22.72 -5.55 20.36
N ALA A 435 -22.90 -4.98 21.56
CA ALA A 435 -24.19 -4.95 22.22
C ALA A 435 -24.40 -3.66 23.02
N GLN A 436 -25.67 -3.29 23.20
CA GLN A 436 -26.11 -2.16 24.02
C GLN A 436 -27.17 -2.64 25.00
N ILE A 437 -26.91 -2.46 26.31
CA ILE A 437 -27.73 -3.03 27.38
C ILE A 437 -28.13 -1.90 28.34
N PRO A 438 -29.40 -1.46 28.36
CA PRO A 438 -29.87 -0.43 29.28
C PRO A 438 -29.76 -0.90 30.74
N LEU A 439 -29.12 -0.10 31.61
CA LEU A 439 -28.99 -0.40 33.04
C LEU A 439 -30.30 -0.25 33.82
N GLY A 440 -31.29 0.48 33.26
CA GLY A 440 -32.57 0.72 33.91
C GLY A 440 -32.40 1.41 35.27
N LEU A 441 -33.05 0.89 36.31
CA LEU A 441 -32.98 1.44 37.69
C LEU A 441 -31.56 1.40 38.29
N LEU A 442 -30.65 0.56 37.77
CA LEU A 442 -29.25 0.48 38.20
C LEU A 442 -28.40 1.64 37.65
N GLY A 443 -28.90 2.39 36.66
CA GLY A 443 -28.23 3.58 36.13
C GLY A 443 -28.56 4.88 36.87
N ALA A 444 -29.45 4.82 37.88
CA ALA A 444 -29.88 5.97 38.68
C ALA A 444 -29.08 6.14 39.99
N VAL A 445 -27.98 5.42 40.13
CA VAL A 445 -27.15 5.39 41.34
C VAL A 445 -26.08 6.48 41.24
N GLU A 446 -25.97 7.34 42.25
CA GLU A 446 -25.04 8.48 42.29
C GLU A 446 -23.57 8.02 42.42
N ASP A 447 -22.63 8.93 42.10
CA ASP A 447 -21.18 8.70 41.94
C ASP A 447 -20.48 7.97 43.13
N GLU A 448 -21.09 7.91 44.32
CA GLU A 448 -20.52 7.25 45.51
C GLU A 448 -20.59 5.70 45.47
N GLU A 449 -21.29 5.10 44.50
CA GLU A 449 -21.45 3.63 44.39
C GLU A 449 -20.90 3.03 43.08
N GLU A 450 -20.08 3.75 42.31
CA GLU A 450 -19.56 3.31 41.01
C GLU A 450 -18.83 1.94 41.08
N ALA A 451 -18.09 1.67 42.16
CA ALA A 451 -17.45 0.39 42.41
C ALA A 451 -18.46 -0.77 42.58
N SER A 452 -19.60 -0.49 43.22
CA SER A 452 -20.69 -1.45 43.41
C SER A 452 -21.37 -1.75 42.07
N LEU A 453 -21.68 -0.72 41.29
CA LEU A 453 -22.27 -0.85 39.96
C LEU A 453 -21.34 -1.62 39.01
N THR A 454 -20.05 -1.27 39.00
CA THR A 454 -19.04 -1.95 38.17
C THR A 454 -18.98 -3.44 38.48
N THR A 455 -19.05 -3.83 39.76
CA THR A 455 -19.06 -5.23 40.19
C THR A 455 -20.32 -5.96 39.69
N VAL A 456 -21.50 -5.36 39.90
CA VAL A 456 -22.77 -5.96 39.49
C VAL A 456 -22.86 -6.12 37.98
N VAL A 457 -22.51 -5.07 37.22
CA VAL A 457 -22.47 -5.13 35.75
C VAL A 457 -21.46 -6.17 35.30
N SER A 458 -20.28 -6.19 35.93
CA SER A 458 -19.23 -7.14 35.56
C SER A 458 -19.69 -8.58 35.72
N ASP A 459 -20.31 -8.92 36.86
CA ASP A 459 -20.79 -10.28 37.11
C ASP A 459 -21.89 -10.68 36.11
N VAL A 460 -22.88 -9.80 35.86
CA VAL A 460 -23.98 -10.12 34.94
C VAL A 460 -23.49 -10.32 33.51
N ILE A 461 -22.69 -9.39 33.00
CA ILE A 461 -22.25 -9.41 31.59
C ILE A 461 -21.23 -10.52 31.36
N THR A 462 -20.23 -10.64 32.23
CA THR A 462 -19.19 -11.66 32.11
C THR A 462 -19.75 -13.08 32.23
N SER A 463 -20.61 -13.32 33.22
CA SER A 463 -21.19 -14.67 33.40
C SER A 463 -22.05 -15.07 32.21
N ARG A 464 -22.93 -14.18 31.71
CA ARG A 464 -23.74 -14.46 30.53
C ARG A 464 -22.89 -14.79 29.30
N PHE A 465 -21.82 -14.03 29.07
CA PHE A 465 -20.94 -14.26 27.94
C PHE A 465 -20.21 -15.61 28.02
N PHE A 466 -19.56 -15.91 29.15
CA PHE A 466 -18.88 -17.19 29.32
C PHE A 466 -19.83 -18.40 29.27
N GLU A 467 -21.03 -18.29 29.85
CA GLU A 467 -22.05 -19.36 29.75
C GLU A 467 -22.50 -19.58 28.30
N THR A 468 -22.65 -18.50 27.53
CA THR A 468 -23.06 -18.60 26.12
C THR A 468 -21.97 -19.23 25.27
N ILE A 469 -20.71 -18.82 25.42
CA ILE A 469 -19.60 -19.45 24.68
C ILE A 469 -19.47 -20.93 25.03
N ARG A 470 -19.56 -21.31 26.31
CA ARG A 470 -19.50 -22.72 26.73
C ARG A 470 -20.65 -23.58 26.19
N SER A 471 -21.79 -22.97 25.84
CA SER A 471 -22.96 -23.68 25.32
C SER A 471 -23.05 -23.68 23.80
N THR A 472 -22.14 -22.99 23.11
CA THR A 472 -22.08 -22.96 21.65
C THR A 472 -21.34 -24.21 21.14
N PRO A 473 -21.93 -25.05 20.26
CA PRO A 473 -21.30 -26.28 19.82
C PRO A 473 -20.05 -25.99 18.99
N GLY A 474 -18.87 -26.24 19.55
CA GLY A 474 -17.56 -26.01 18.92
C GLY A 474 -16.37 -26.01 19.89
N SER A 475 -16.62 -25.77 21.19
CA SER A 475 -15.57 -25.61 22.21
C SER A 475 -15.13 -26.90 22.94
N ASP A 476 -15.67 -28.07 22.58
CA ASP A 476 -15.32 -29.34 23.25
C ASP A 476 -14.08 -29.99 22.64
N GLY A 477 -12.91 -29.43 22.96
CA GLY A 477 -11.59 -29.98 22.69
C GLY A 477 -10.64 -29.80 23.87
N GLU A 478 -10.65 -30.76 24.79
CA GLU A 478 -9.64 -31.00 25.85
C GLU A 478 -9.46 -29.92 26.94
N TYR A 479 -10.36 -29.92 27.94
CA TYR A 479 -10.07 -29.32 29.25
C TYR A 479 -9.81 -30.40 30.31
N ALA A 480 -8.53 -30.70 30.53
CA ALA A 480 -8.07 -31.34 31.75
C ALA A 480 -6.88 -30.58 32.35
N HIS A 481 -7.17 -29.90 33.47
CA HIS A 481 -6.27 -29.35 34.48
C HIS A 481 -5.41 -28.11 34.16
N GLY A 482 -5.61 -27.03 34.93
CA GLY A 482 -4.57 -26.01 35.10
C GLY A 482 -5.01 -24.76 35.87
N GLY A 483 -4.77 -24.76 37.18
CA GLY A 483 -4.31 -23.61 38.00
C GLY A 483 -5.05 -22.27 37.95
N ASP A 484 -5.69 -21.94 39.06
CA ASP A 484 -6.06 -20.58 39.45
C ASP A 484 -4.78 -19.71 39.53
N ALA A 485 -4.54 -18.88 38.52
CA ALA A 485 -3.41 -17.96 38.47
C ALA A 485 -3.88 -16.54 38.77
N SER A 486 -4.20 -16.27 40.03
CA SER A 486 -4.30 -14.92 40.54
C SER A 486 -2.89 -14.32 40.66
N PHE A 487 -2.52 -13.39 39.79
CA PHE A 487 -1.34 -12.56 40.00
C PHE A 487 -1.72 -11.44 40.99
N GLU A 488 -1.27 -11.56 42.24
CA GLU A 488 -1.23 -10.43 43.17
C GLU A 488 -0.19 -9.42 42.68
N ALA A 489 -0.65 -8.27 42.20
CA ALA A 489 0.20 -7.13 41.92
C ALA A 489 0.60 -6.48 43.25
N THR A 490 1.87 -6.58 43.62
CA THR A 490 2.45 -5.82 44.73
C THR A 490 2.44 -4.33 44.36
N VAL A 491 1.56 -3.56 45.00
CA VAL A 491 1.62 -2.09 44.98
C VAL A 491 2.87 -1.69 45.77
N VAL A 492 3.84 -1.09 45.10
CA VAL A 492 4.97 -0.42 45.76
C VAL A 492 4.51 1.00 46.09
N ASP A 493 4.47 1.31 47.39
CA ASP A 493 4.17 2.64 47.93
C ASP A 493 5.26 3.65 47.52
N PRO A 494 4.93 4.89 47.12
CA PRO A 494 5.92 5.85 46.65
C PRO A 494 6.44 6.68 47.83
N GLU A 495 7.25 6.09 48.71
CA GLU A 495 8.19 6.81 49.57
C GLU A 495 9.44 5.96 49.80
N ASP A 496 10.40 6.04 48.86
CA ASP A 496 11.85 5.98 49.09
C ASP A 496 12.63 6.55 47.90
#